data_AF-A0A2S2R706-F1
#
_entry.id   AF-A0A2S2R706-F1
#
_cell.length_a   1.000
_cell.length_b   1.000
_cell.length_c   1.000
_cell.angle_alpha   90.00
_cell.angle_beta   90.00
_cell.angle_gamma   90.00
#
_symmetry.space_group_name_H-M   'P 1'
#
loop_
_entity.id
_entity.type
_entity.pdbx_description
1 polymer ?
#
loop_
_entity_poly.entity_id
_entity_poly.type
_entity_poly.pdbx_seq_one_letter_code
_entity_poly.pdbx_strand_id
1 'polypeptide(L)'
;MPGFVKVVLLPKSGGVVERSNKFRSESREASIREYFYGSPRNVLHPHTCEVRFSDIKVYRIGAPPIPNTLMPLDMQKTDLETKLEPVTPGLNMMHHMLALSFSTSVEEDVVRTSVAGFVCVTNVDISRQMLTLLSPQPKPLPETIYLLSDVQFMDSNS
;
A
#
# COMPACT_ATOMS: atom_id res chain seq x y z
N MET A 1 4.29 5.20 32.18
CA MET A 1 5.37 4.25 31.85
C MET A 1 5.67 3.44 33.10
N PRO A 2 5.70 2.10 33.03
CA PRO A 2 6.04 1.26 34.17
C PRO A 2 7.46 1.54 34.69
N GLY A 3 7.70 1.48 36.01
CA GLY A 3 8.98 1.86 36.63
C GLY A 3 10.18 0.96 36.30
N PHE A 4 9.95 -0.22 35.73
CA PHE A 4 11.01 -1.11 35.23
C PHE A 4 11.52 -0.71 33.84
N VAL A 5 10.84 0.22 33.15
CA VAL A 5 11.27 0.70 31.84
C VAL A 5 12.34 1.78 32.03
N LYS A 6 13.58 1.45 31.70
CA LYS A 6 14.70 2.39 31.74
C LYS A 6 14.63 3.36 30.56
N VAL A 7 14.36 4.63 30.84
CA VAL A 7 14.37 5.72 29.84
C VAL A 7 15.73 6.41 29.86
N VAL A 8 16.36 6.53 28.69
CA VAL A 8 17.66 7.20 28.52
C VAL A 8 17.54 8.33 27.49
N LEU A 9 17.97 9.54 27.85
CA LEU A 9 18.02 10.68 26.94
C LEU A 9 19.36 10.67 26.18
N LEU A 10 19.30 10.70 24.85
CA LEU A 10 20.47 10.77 23.98
C LEU A 10 20.44 12.04 23.13
N PRO A 11 21.55 12.80 23.05
CA PRO A 11 21.62 13.96 22.16
C PRO A 11 21.67 13.53 20.69
N LYS A 12 21.15 14.37 19.79
CA LYS A 12 21.27 14.19 18.34
C LYS A 12 22.74 14.29 17.94
N SER A 13 23.21 13.41 17.05
CA SER A 13 24.55 13.53 16.48
C SER A 13 24.70 14.82 15.66
N GLY A 14 25.87 15.48 15.74
CA GLY A 14 26.15 16.75 15.07
C GLY A 14 26.08 16.69 13.54
N GLY A 15 26.20 15.50 12.94
CA GLY A 15 26.07 15.30 11.50
C GLY A 15 24.62 15.19 10.99
N VAL A 16 23.61 15.20 11.87
CA VAL A 16 22.22 15.02 11.45
C VAL A 16 21.63 16.33 10.93
N VAL A 17 21.42 16.38 9.62
CA VAL A 17 20.75 17.47 8.92
C VAL A 17 19.23 17.31 8.90
N GLU A 18 18.51 18.42 8.78
CA GLU A 18 17.08 18.40 8.54
C GLU A 18 16.78 18.02 7.08
N ARG A 19 15.69 17.26 6.89
CA ARG A 19 15.28 16.77 5.56
C ARG A 19 14.02 17.49 5.14
N SER A 20 14.06 18.08 3.94
CA SER A 20 12.90 18.73 3.34
C SER A 20 11.82 17.71 2.93
N ASN A 21 10.59 18.19 2.73
CA ASN A 21 9.51 17.36 2.21
C ASN A 21 9.85 16.76 0.83
N LYS A 22 10.55 17.54 -0.01
CA LYS A 22 11.04 17.08 -1.32
C LYS A 22 11.98 15.89 -1.18
N PHE A 23 13.00 15.99 -0.31
CA PHE A 23 13.93 14.90 -0.05
C PHE A 23 13.22 13.62 0.43
N ARG A 24 12.21 13.76 1.31
CA ARG A 24 11.43 12.61 1.81
C ARG A 24 10.57 11.97 0.72
N SER A 25 10.07 12.77 -0.22
CA SER A 25 9.30 12.26 -1.37
C SER A 25 10.21 11.48 -2.33
N GLU A 26 11.35 12.08 -2.72
CA GLU A 26 12.35 11.45 -3.60
C GLU A 26 12.92 10.17 -2.98
N SER A 27 13.21 10.18 -1.68
CA SER A 27 13.68 8.98 -0.98
C SER A 27 12.63 7.88 -0.95
N ARG A 28 11.34 8.22 -0.83
CA ARG A 28 10.25 7.23 -0.85
C ARG A 28 10.13 6.58 -2.23
N GLU A 29 10.16 7.40 -3.28
CA GLU A 29 10.15 6.93 -4.66
C GLU A 29 11.37 6.05 -4.97
N ALA A 30 12.56 6.43 -4.49
CA ALA A 30 13.76 5.62 -4.62
C ALA A 30 13.63 4.26 -3.91
N SER A 31 13.04 4.20 -2.72
CA SER A 31 12.78 2.93 -2.02
C SER A 31 11.77 2.03 -2.76
N ILE A 32 10.73 2.61 -3.36
CA ILE A 32 9.77 1.85 -4.17
C ILE A 32 10.46 1.33 -5.44
N ARG A 33 11.27 2.16 -6.10
CA ARG A 33 12.07 1.73 -7.26
C ARG A 33 13.02 0.60 -6.91
N GLU A 34 13.74 0.71 -5.79
CA GLU A 34 14.65 -0.33 -5.31
C GLU A 34 13.93 -1.64 -4.99
N TYR A 35 12.68 -1.59 -4.52
CA TYR A 35 11.87 -2.79 -4.29
C TYR A 35 11.62 -3.59 -5.59
N PHE A 36 11.30 -2.92 -6.70
CA PHE A 36 11.02 -3.59 -7.97
C PHE A 36 12.26 -3.88 -8.81
N TYR A 37 13.21 -2.95 -8.85
CA TYR A 37 14.37 -2.96 -9.75
C TYR A 37 15.69 -3.30 -9.05
N GLY A 38 15.68 -3.40 -7.72
CA GLY A 38 16.87 -3.67 -6.93
C GLY A 38 17.82 -2.47 -6.84
N SER A 39 19.05 -2.76 -6.46
CA SER A 39 20.13 -1.78 -6.32
C SER A 39 21.19 -1.99 -7.41
N PRO A 40 22.11 -1.04 -7.63
CA PRO A 40 23.21 -1.22 -8.59
C PRO A 40 24.08 -2.47 -8.35
N ARG A 41 24.07 -3.02 -7.13
CA ARG A 41 24.79 -4.24 -6.75
C ARG A 41 23.96 -5.51 -6.93
N ASN A 42 22.64 -5.39 -6.93
CA ASN A 42 21.72 -6.52 -7.04
C ASN A 42 20.50 -6.06 -7.85
N VAL A 43 20.60 -6.20 -9.16
CA VAL A 43 19.56 -5.78 -10.11
C VAL A 43 18.44 -6.80 -10.12
N LEU A 44 17.20 -6.31 -10.00
CA LEU A 44 15.99 -7.11 -10.11
C LEU A 44 15.25 -6.76 -11.41
N HIS A 45 14.51 -7.72 -11.94
CA HIS A 45 13.75 -7.57 -13.17
C HIS A 45 12.27 -7.80 -12.87
N PRO A 46 11.48 -6.73 -12.68
CA PRO A 46 10.07 -6.88 -12.39
C PRO A 46 9.30 -7.35 -13.63
N HIS A 47 8.10 -7.86 -13.40
CA HIS A 47 7.23 -8.44 -14.40
C HIS A 47 5.95 -7.63 -14.56
N THR A 48 5.51 -7.48 -15.81
CA THR A 48 4.21 -6.90 -16.14
C THR A 48 3.14 -8.00 -16.20
N CYS A 49 2.07 -7.82 -15.44
CA CYS A 49 0.97 -8.79 -15.34
C CYS A 49 -0.38 -8.12 -15.61
N GLU A 50 -1.14 -8.62 -16.59
CA GLU A 50 -2.52 -8.19 -16.79
C GLU A 50 -3.49 -9.01 -15.93
N VAL A 51 -4.40 -8.38 -15.18
CA VAL A 51 -5.43 -9.05 -14.37
C VAL A 51 -6.80 -8.50 -14.69
N ARG A 52 -7.85 -9.33 -14.68
CA ARG A 52 -9.23 -8.85 -14.83
C ARG A 52 -9.72 -8.26 -13.53
N PHE A 53 -10.64 -7.30 -13.61
CA PHE A 53 -11.29 -6.73 -12.43
C PHE A 53 -12.03 -7.78 -11.61
N SER A 54 -12.56 -8.83 -12.27
CA SER A 54 -13.24 -9.95 -11.63
C SER A 54 -12.34 -10.86 -10.80
N ASP A 55 -11.04 -10.89 -11.11
CA ASP A 55 -10.11 -11.86 -10.52
C ASP A 55 -9.46 -11.33 -9.24
N ILE A 56 -9.67 -10.07 -8.89
CA ILE A 56 -9.07 -9.41 -7.73
C ILE A 56 -10.13 -8.85 -6.80
N LYS A 57 -9.82 -8.90 -5.50
CA LYS A 57 -10.64 -8.28 -4.46
C LYS A 57 -9.86 -7.12 -3.84
N VAL A 58 -10.26 -5.90 -4.18
CA VAL A 58 -9.56 -4.68 -3.74
C VAL A 58 -10.33 -4.02 -2.60
N TYR A 59 -9.63 -3.69 -1.52
CA TYR A 59 -10.19 -3.00 -0.37
C TYR A 59 -9.30 -1.81 0.04
N ARG A 60 -9.91 -0.84 0.70
CA ARG A 60 -9.23 0.24 1.41
C ARG A 60 -9.48 0.06 2.91
N ILE A 61 -8.46 0.32 3.71
CA ILE A 61 -8.59 0.38 5.17
C ILE A 61 -8.95 1.82 5.55
N GLY A 62 -10.00 1.95 6.35
CA GLY A 62 -10.52 3.22 6.81
C GLY A 62 -11.66 3.72 5.94
N ALA A 63 -12.78 4.04 6.59
CA ALA A 63 -13.88 4.73 5.97
C ALA A 63 -13.66 6.25 5.96
N PRO A 64 -14.35 7.01 5.09
CA PRO A 64 -14.21 8.45 5.00
C PRO A 64 -14.46 9.11 6.36
N PRO A 65 -13.66 10.12 6.75
CA PRO A 65 -13.84 10.80 8.02
C PRO A 65 -15.20 11.50 8.05
N ILE A 66 -16.06 11.11 9.00
CA ILE A 66 -17.32 11.77 9.29
C ILE A 66 -17.20 12.65 10.54
N PRO A 67 -17.90 13.80 10.62
CA PRO A 67 -17.99 14.59 11.83
C PRO A 67 -18.59 13.78 12.99
N ASN A 68 -18.14 14.04 14.22
CA ASN A 68 -18.66 13.36 15.43
C ASN A 68 -20.19 13.48 15.58
N THR A 69 -20.80 14.54 15.04
CA THR A 69 -22.24 14.77 15.07
C THR A 69 -23.05 13.79 14.21
N LEU A 70 -22.40 13.13 13.25
CA LEU A 70 -23.01 12.12 12.36
C LEU A 70 -22.61 10.69 12.75
N MET A 71 -21.93 10.52 13.89
CA MET A 71 -21.48 9.22 14.36
C MET A 71 -22.61 8.51 15.14
N PRO A 72 -22.96 7.25 14.80
CA PRO A 72 -23.92 6.47 15.58
C PRO A 72 -23.47 6.31 17.03
N LEU A 73 -24.40 6.26 17.98
CA LEU A 73 -24.13 6.16 19.42
C LEU A 73 -23.26 4.95 19.80
N ASP A 74 -23.38 3.85 19.05
CA ASP A 74 -22.67 2.59 19.31
C ASP A 74 -21.36 2.44 18.52
N MET A 75 -20.91 3.46 17.78
CA MET A 75 -19.71 3.39 16.94
C MET A 75 -18.57 4.23 17.51
N GLN A 76 -17.40 3.64 17.70
CA GLN A 76 -16.18 4.39 18.08
C GLN A 76 -15.40 4.85 16.85
N LYS A 77 -14.66 5.96 16.97
CA LYS A 77 -13.81 6.49 15.89
C LYS A 77 -12.81 5.46 15.36
N THR A 78 -12.28 4.63 16.24
CA THR A 78 -11.37 3.52 15.90
C THR A 78 -12.00 2.51 14.96
N ASP A 79 -13.30 2.25 15.10
CA ASP A 79 -14.01 1.26 14.30
C ASP A 79 -14.15 1.73 12.84
N LEU A 80 -14.23 3.05 12.64
CA LEU A 80 -14.24 3.66 11.31
C LEU A 80 -12.87 3.61 10.63
N GLU A 81 -11.79 3.84 11.40
CA GLU A 81 -10.40 3.86 10.91
C GLU A 81 -9.91 2.48 10.47
N THR A 82 -10.43 1.39 11.06
CA THR A 82 -10.06 0.01 10.70
C THR A 82 -11.09 -0.70 9.83
N LYS A 83 -12.17 -0.02 9.41
CA LYS A 83 -13.19 -0.62 8.55
C LYS A 83 -12.62 -0.89 7.16
N LEU A 84 -12.87 -2.09 6.63
CA LEU A 84 -12.58 -2.40 5.23
C LEU A 84 -13.70 -1.88 4.34
N GLU A 85 -13.35 -1.10 3.32
CA GLU A 85 -14.28 -0.67 2.28
C GLU A 85 -13.88 -1.27 0.94
N PRO A 86 -14.79 -1.98 0.24
CA PRO A 86 -14.50 -2.53 -1.08
C PRO A 86 -14.28 -1.38 -2.07
N VAL A 87 -13.25 -1.51 -2.89
CA VAL A 87 -12.93 -0.55 -3.94
C VAL A 87 -13.25 -1.18 -5.29
N THR A 88 -14.12 -0.54 -6.05
CA THR A 88 -14.37 -0.92 -7.44
C THR A 88 -13.12 -0.61 -8.28
N PRO A 89 -12.53 -1.59 -8.99
CA PRO A 89 -11.39 -1.33 -9.85
C PRO A 89 -11.70 -0.31 -10.95
N GLY A 90 -10.80 0.66 -11.13
CA GLY A 90 -11.01 1.78 -12.05
C GLY A 90 -9.81 2.72 -12.13
N LEU A 91 -10.00 3.84 -12.84
CA LEU A 91 -8.94 4.84 -13.08
C LEU A 91 -8.38 5.44 -11.78
N ASN A 92 -9.15 5.40 -10.69
CA ASN A 92 -8.72 5.80 -9.36
C ASN A 92 -7.57 4.95 -8.81
N MET A 93 -7.29 3.78 -9.39
CA MET A 93 -6.18 2.94 -9.00
C MET A 93 -4.89 3.21 -9.79
N MET A 94 -4.95 4.05 -10.82
CA MET A 94 -3.81 4.36 -11.68
C MET A 94 -2.63 4.88 -10.85
N HIS A 95 -1.46 4.25 -10.99
CA HIS A 95 -0.22 4.54 -10.29
C HIS A 95 -0.23 4.25 -8.79
N HIS A 96 -1.31 3.70 -8.25
CA HIS A 96 -1.36 3.32 -6.84
C HIS A 96 -0.65 2.00 -6.58
N MET A 97 -0.01 1.93 -5.42
CA MET A 97 0.52 0.69 -4.86
C MET A 97 -0.63 -0.13 -4.27
N LEU A 98 -0.61 -1.44 -4.51
CA LEU A 98 -1.47 -2.43 -3.87
C LEU A 98 -0.63 -3.34 -3.00
N ALA A 99 -1.03 -3.55 -1.75
CA ALA A 99 -0.42 -4.54 -0.88
C ALA A 99 -1.21 -5.86 -0.97
N LEU A 100 -0.52 -6.97 -1.17
CA LEU A 100 -1.15 -8.29 -1.25
C LEU A 100 -1.18 -8.90 0.14
N SER A 101 -2.34 -8.89 0.79
CA SER A 101 -2.51 -9.50 2.10
C SER A 101 -2.34 -11.03 2.01
N PHE A 102 -1.90 -11.68 3.10
CA PHE A 102 -2.05 -13.13 3.20
C PHE A 102 -3.51 -13.58 3.45
N SER A 103 -4.40 -12.65 3.78
CA SER A 103 -5.81 -12.97 3.99
C SER A 103 -6.55 -13.19 2.67
N THR A 104 -7.39 -14.22 2.67
CA THR A 104 -8.17 -14.66 1.49
C THR A 104 -9.61 -14.16 1.52
N SER A 105 -10.09 -13.82 2.72
CA SER A 105 -11.46 -13.40 2.97
C SER A 105 -11.55 -12.26 3.98
N VAL A 106 -12.62 -11.46 3.90
CA VAL A 106 -12.83 -10.25 4.73
C VAL A 106 -13.26 -10.57 6.17
N GLU A 107 -13.68 -11.81 6.42
CA GLU A 107 -14.00 -12.31 7.76
C GLU A 107 -12.74 -12.58 8.59
N GLU A 108 -11.57 -12.64 7.95
CA GLU A 108 -10.28 -12.68 8.63
C GLU A 108 -9.86 -11.29 9.14
N ASP A 109 -8.88 -11.21 10.04
CA ASP A 109 -8.33 -9.94 10.51
C ASP A 109 -7.33 -9.33 9.50
N VAL A 110 -7.84 -8.94 8.33
CA VAL A 110 -7.05 -8.40 7.21
C VAL A 110 -6.17 -7.21 7.63
N VAL A 111 -6.62 -6.42 8.61
CA VAL A 111 -5.91 -5.23 9.12
C VAL A 111 -4.64 -5.62 9.87
N ARG A 112 -4.63 -6.77 10.55
CA ARG A 112 -3.47 -7.30 11.28
C ARG A 112 -2.65 -8.31 10.48
N THR A 113 -3.22 -8.89 9.44
CA THR A 113 -2.53 -9.87 8.60
C THR A 113 -1.38 -9.24 7.83
N SER A 114 -0.23 -9.91 7.84
CA SER A 114 0.94 -9.52 7.04
C SER A 114 0.66 -9.55 5.54
N VAL A 115 1.54 -8.92 4.76
CA VAL A 115 1.45 -8.90 3.30
C VAL A 115 2.54 -9.78 2.67
N ALA A 116 2.22 -10.43 1.56
CA ALA A 116 3.18 -11.18 0.75
C ALA A 116 4.14 -10.25 -0.02
N GLY A 117 3.66 -9.05 -0.37
CA GLY A 117 4.42 -8.07 -1.11
C GLY A 117 3.53 -6.96 -1.67
N PHE A 118 4.07 -6.24 -2.64
CA PHE A 118 3.40 -5.10 -3.26
C PHE A 118 3.47 -5.18 -4.78
N VAL A 119 2.43 -4.64 -5.43
CA VAL A 119 2.38 -4.42 -6.87
C VAL A 119 1.97 -2.98 -7.16
N CYS A 120 2.35 -2.44 -8.31
CA CYS A 120 1.93 -1.10 -8.74
C CYS A 120 1.00 -1.20 -9.94
N VAL A 121 -0.09 -0.44 -9.96
CA VAL A 121 -0.98 -0.36 -11.13
C VAL A 121 -0.36 0.60 -12.15
N THR A 122 0.07 0.07 -13.29
CA THR A 122 0.73 0.83 -14.37
C THR A 122 -0.19 1.12 -15.56
N ASN A 123 -1.34 0.45 -15.66
CA ASN A 123 -2.40 0.83 -16.58
C ASN A 123 -3.77 0.33 -16.10
N VAL A 124 -4.84 1.01 -16.52
CA VAL A 124 -6.24 0.62 -16.27
C VAL A 124 -7.00 0.67 -17.59
N ASP A 125 -7.42 -0.49 -18.08
CA ASP A 125 -8.27 -0.61 -19.25
C ASP A 125 -9.72 -0.85 -18.84
N ILE A 126 -10.53 0.20 -18.85
CA ILE A 126 -11.97 0.12 -18.51
C ILE A 126 -12.72 -0.70 -19.55
N SER A 127 -12.34 -0.62 -20.83
CA SER A 127 -13.07 -1.29 -21.92
C SER A 127 -12.93 -2.81 -21.83
N ARG A 128 -11.72 -3.29 -21.52
CA ARG A 128 -11.41 -4.71 -21.30
C ARG A 128 -11.66 -5.17 -19.86
N GLN A 129 -11.92 -4.25 -18.93
CA GLN A 129 -12.02 -4.50 -17.48
C GLN A 129 -10.76 -5.18 -16.95
N MET A 130 -9.59 -4.63 -17.29
CA MET A 130 -8.28 -5.18 -16.93
C MET A 130 -7.35 -4.13 -16.30
N LEU A 131 -6.55 -4.54 -15.34
CA LEU A 131 -5.42 -3.78 -14.80
C LEU A 131 -4.12 -4.35 -15.35
N THR A 132 -3.17 -3.48 -15.66
CA THR A 132 -1.77 -3.85 -15.86
C THR A 132 -1.01 -3.54 -14.59
N LEU A 133 -0.35 -4.56 -14.04
CA LEU A 133 0.37 -4.48 -12.76
C LEU A 133 1.87 -4.69 -12.99
N LEU A 134 2.69 -3.86 -12.33
CA LEU A 134 4.11 -4.11 -12.10
C LEU A 134 4.25 -4.98 -10.85
N SER A 135 4.89 -6.13 -11.00
CA SER A 135 5.03 -7.15 -9.96
C SER A 135 6.48 -7.61 -9.82
N PRO A 136 7.00 -7.83 -8.60
CA PRO A 136 8.34 -8.39 -8.41
C PRO A 136 8.42 -9.87 -8.85
N GLN A 137 7.29 -10.56 -8.99
CA GLN A 137 7.20 -11.97 -9.38
C GLN A 137 6.31 -12.18 -10.61
N PRO A 138 6.56 -13.19 -11.44
CA PRO A 138 5.67 -13.54 -12.55
C PRO A 138 4.34 -14.10 -12.04
N LYS A 139 3.37 -14.26 -12.95
CA LYS A 139 2.10 -14.94 -12.66
C LYS A 139 2.33 -16.40 -12.20
N PRO A 140 1.39 -16.99 -11.43
CA PRO A 140 0.12 -16.40 -10.96
C PRO A 140 0.32 -15.46 -9.77
N LEU A 141 -0.49 -14.39 -9.73
CA LEU A 141 -0.57 -13.59 -8.51
C LEU A 141 -1.42 -14.32 -7.46
N PRO A 142 -1.14 -14.18 -6.16
CA PRO A 142 -1.93 -14.79 -5.09
C PRO A 142 -3.41 -14.41 -5.15
N GLU A 143 -4.30 -15.41 -5.07
CA GLU A 143 -5.76 -15.22 -4.94
C GLU A 143 -6.13 -14.72 -3.54
N THR A 144 -5.77 -13.48 -3.24
CA THR A 144 -5.84 -12.87 -1.90
C THR A 144 -6.50 -11.50 -1.96
N ILE A 145 -6.66 -10.86 -0.81
CA ILE A 145 -7.13 -9.47 -0.71
C ILE A 145 -6.00 -8.50 -1.06
N TYR A 146 -6.31 -7.55 -1.94
CA TYR A 146 -5.44 -6.46 -2.33
C TYR A 146 -5.86 -5.19 -1.57
N LEU A 147 -4.92 -4.57 -0.87
CA LEU A 147 -5.16 -3.34 -0.12
C LEU A 147 -4.65 -2.15 -0.93
N LEU A 148 -5.55 -1.24 -1.30
CA LEU A 148 -5.23 0.01 -1.98
C LEU A 148 -4.51 0.95 -1.01
N SER A 149 -3.33 1.41 -1.41
CA SER A 149 -2.54 2.41 -0.69
C SER A 149 -2.66 3.78 -1.33
N ASP A 150 -2.67 4.84 -0.52
CA ASP A 150 -2.57 6.23 -1.02
C ASP A 150 -1.17 6.57 -1.57
N VAL A 151 -0.19 5.65 -1.43
CA VAL A 151 1.14 5.78 -2.03
C VAL A 151 1.06 5.53 -3.54
N GLN A 152 1.52 6.52 -4.30
CA GLN A 152 1.61 6.45 -5.75
C GLN A 152 3.05 6.30 -6.23
N PHE A 153 3.23 5.56 -7.32
CA PHE A 153 4.49 5.37 -8.01
C PHE A 153 4.25 5.34 -9.52
N MET A 154 4.85 6.30 -10.22
CA MET A 154 4.87 6.32 -11.68
C MET A 154 6.15 5.66 -12.16
N ASP A 155 6.00 4.52 -12.82
CA ASP A 155 7.14 3.84 -13.44
C ASP A 155 7.54 4.60 -14.72
N SER A 156 8.60 5.39 -14.62
CA SER A 156 9.09 6.25 -15.70
C SER A 156 10.13 5.57 -16.60
N ASN A 157 10.11 4.23 -16.70
CA ASN A 157 10.91 3.52 -17.68
C ASN A 157 10.21 3.56 -19.05
N SER A 158 10.51 4.61 -19.82
CA SER A 158 10.31 4.70 -21.27
C SER A 158 11.57 5.31 -21.90
#